data_AF-A0A4Q3YXI2-F1
#
_entry.id   AF-A0A4Q3YXI2-F1
#
_cell.length_a   1.000
_cell.length_b   1.000
_cell.length_c   1.000
_cell.angle_alpha   90.00
_cell.angle_beta   90.00
_cell.angle_gamma   90.00
#
_symmetry.space_group_name_H-M   'P 1'
#
loop_
_entity.id
_entity.type
_entity.pdbx_description
1 polymer ?
#
loop_
_entity_poly.entity_id
_entity_poly.type
_entity_poly.pdbx_seq_one_letter_code
_entity_poly.pdbx_strand_id
1 'polypeptide(L)'
;DGIVADIAADAFADVTDTVRVSAGPRVSFATEGYMDAFYGVDSKASMKSGLSKYKADGGVQSAGLGAAVNWKATEKIDTSLFAEYTRLMGPAADSSLVKERGNENQFVLGVSATYRFGFTID
;
A
#
# COMPACT_ATOMS: atom_id res chain seq x y z
N ASP A 1 -6.93 -9.67 17.42
CA ASP A 1 -6.80 -10.09 16.00
C ASP A 1 -6.18 -8.99 15.16
N GLY A 2 -5.38 -9.34 14.16
CA GLY A 2 -4.68 -8.43 13.25
C GLY A 2 -5.13 -8.63 11.80
N ILE A 3 -6.39 -8.31 11.53
CA ILE A 3 -7.01 -8.48 10.21
C ILE A 3 -6.93 -7.16 9.46
N VAL A 4 -6.65 -7.24 8.15
CA VAL A 4 -6.69 -6.13 7.20
C VAL A 4 -7.65 -6.50 6.08
N ALA A 5 -8.42 -5.52 5.60
CA ALA A 5 -9.32 -5.65 4.47
C ALA A 5 -9.10 -4.48 3.51
N ASP A 6 -8.82 -4.81 2.25
CA ASP A 6 -8.59 -3.83 1.19
C ASP A 6 -9.73 -3.89 0.17
N ILE A 7 -10.23 -2.72 -0.23
CA ILE A 7 -11.22 -2.57 -1.29
C ILE A 7 -10.64 -1.64 -2.34
N ALA A 8 -10.61 -2.08 -3.59
CA ALA A 8 -10.13 -1.28 -4.72
C ALA A 8 -11.03 -1.47 -5.94
N ALA A 9 -11.06 -0.47 -6.81
CA ALA A 9 -11.75 -0.53 -8.09
C ALA A 9 -10.92 0.18 -9.15
N ASP A 10 -10.39 -0.57 -10.12
CA ASP A 10 -9.54 -0.03 -11.19
C ASP A 10 -10.26 -0.05 -12.54
N ALA A 11 -10.11 1.03 -13.30
CA ALA A 11 -10.43 1.08 -14.72
C ALA A 11 -9.19 0.66 -15.53
N PHE A 12 -9.41 -0.05 -16.64
CA PHE A 12 -8.35 -0.56 -17.51
C PHE A 12 -8.55 -0.08 -18.95
N ALA A 13 -7.46 0.25 -19.62
CA ALA A 13 -7.47 0.57 -21.04
C ALA A 13 -6.26 -0.07 -21.74
N ASP A 14 -6.53 -0.82 -22.83
CA ASP A 14 -5.50 -1.29 -23.75
C ASP A 14 -5.17 -0.16 -24.71
N VAL A 15 -3.97 0.41 -24.56
CA VAL A 15 -3.48 1.52 -25.39
C VAL A 15 -2.88 0.97 -26.69
N THR A 16 -2.23 -0.18 -26.61
CA THR A 16 -1.73 -0.97 -27.74
C THR A 16 -1.90 -2.45 -27.44
N ASP A 17 -1.58 -3.32 -28.41
CA ASP A 17 -1.59 -4.78 -28.21
C ASP A 17 -0.61 -5.27 -27.11
N THR A 18 0.34 -4.42 -26.74
CA THR A 18 1.39 -4.73 -25.76
C THR A 18 1.33 -3.85 -24.52
N VAL A 19 0.53 -2.78 -24.48
CA VAL A 19 0.49 -1.80 -23.38
C VAL A 19 -0.91 -1.66 -22.82
N ARG A 20 -1.06 -1.93 -21.52
CA ARG A 20 -2.28 -1.71 -20.74
C ARG A 20 -2.03 -0.71 -19.63
N VAL A 21 -2.90 0.29 -19.51
CA VAL A 21 -2.92 1.21 -18.37
C VAL A 21 -4.07 0.89 -17.44
N SER A 22 -3.88 1.14 -16.15
CA SER A 22 -4.94 1.05 -15.15
C SER A 22 -4.84 2.15 -14.11
N ALA A 23 -5.97 2.56 -13.55
CA ALA A 23 -6.01 3.49 -12.43
C ALA A 23 -7.32 3.36 -11.65
N GLY A 24 -7.26 3.65 -10.35
CA GLY A 24 -8.47 3.56 -9.52
C GLY A 24 -8.27 3.83 -8.03
N PRO A 25 -9.39 4.11 -7.31
CA PRO A 25 -9.39 4.27 -5.88
C PRO A 25 -9.19 2.97 -5.11
N ARG A 26 -8.64 3.11 -3.91
CA ARG A 26 -8.48 2.04 -2.92
C ARG A 26 -8.65 2.57 -1.50
N VAL A 27 -9.18 1.73 -0.63
CA VAL A 27 -9.36 1.99 0.80
C VAL A 27 -8.97 0.74 1.58
N SER A 28 -8.30 0.94 2.71
CA SER A 28 -7.87 -0.13 3.60
C SER A 28 -8.49 0.05 4.98
N PHE A 29 -8.90 -1.06 5.58
CA PHE A 29 -9.43 -1.14 6.94
C PHE A 29 -8.60 -2.14 7.74
N ALA A 30 -8.38 -1.85 9.01
CA ALA A 30 -7.66 -2.77 9.88
C ALA A 30 -8.27 -2.82 11.28
N THR A 31 -8.15 -3.98 11.93
CA THR A 31 -8.57 -4.16 13.32
C THR A 31 -7.59 -3.48 14.29
N GLU A 32 -8.04 -3.22 15.52
CA GLU A 32 -7.21 -2.64 16.59
C GLU A 32 -5.88 -3.38 16.76
N GLY A 33 -5.89 -4.71 16.74
CA GLY A 33 -4.65 -5.48 16.92
C GLY A 33 -3.62 -5.28 15.80
N TYR A 34 -4.04 -4.95 14.57
CA TYR A 34 -3.10 -4.57 13.50
C TYR A 34 -2.67 -3.10 13.66
N MET A 35 -3.64 -2.21 13.87
CA MET A 35 -3.37 -0.78 14.03
C MET A 35 -2.42 -0.50 15.19
N ASP A 36 -2.63 -1.10 16.36
CA ASP A 36 -1.79 -0.90 17.53
C ASP A 36 -0.39 -1.49 17.33
N ALA A 37 -0.27 -2.60 16.61
CA ALA A 37 1.03 -3.22 16.32
C ALA A 37 1.92 -2.35 15.40
N PHE A 38 1.32 -1.62 14.44
CA PHE A 38 2.07 -0.85 13.44
C PHE A 38 2.04 0.67 13.67
N TYR A 39 1.02 1.18 14.34
CA TYR A 39 0.79 2.61 14.60
C TYR A 39 0.73 2.94 16.10
N GLY A 40 0.75 1.96 17.00
CA GLY A 40 0.83 2.17 18.44
C GLY A 40 2.24 2.56 18.91
N VAL A 41 2.30 3.29 20.02
CA VAL A 41 3.55 3.62 20.72
C VAL A 41 3.39 3.27 22.19
N ASP A 42 3.96 2.13 22.57
CA ASP A 42 3.96 1.68 23.96
C ASP A 42 4.95 2.47 24.84
N SER A 43 4.97 2.15 26.14
CA SER A 43 5.84 2.84 27.10
C SER A 43 7.33 2.69 26.78
N LYS A 44 7.75 1.53 26.27
CA LYS A 44 9.15 1.22 25.97
C LYS A 44 9.60 1.94 24.70
N ALA A 45 8.73 1.96 23.68
CA ALA A 45 8.92 2.69 22.44
C ALA A 45 8.97 4.20 22.71
N SER A 46 8.06 4.73 23.53
CA SER A 46 8.04 6.14 23.94
C SER A 46 9.34 6.55 24.64
N MET A 47 9.81 5.77 25.63
CA MET A 47 11.08 6.07 26.32
C MET A 47 12.31 6.03 25.40
N LYS A 48 12.32 5.14 24.40
CA LYS A 48 13.45 5.01 23.47
C LYS A 48 13.44 6.04 22.35
N SER A 49 12.25 6.43 21.88
CA SER A 49 12.10 7.31 20.72
C SER A 49 11.87 8.77 21.11
N GLY A 50 11.34 9.04 22.31
CA GLY A 50 10.85 10.34 22.73
C GLY A 50 9.43 10.67 22.24
N LEU A 51 8.77 9.75 21.52
CA LEU A 51 7.40 9.94 21.03
C LEU A 51 6.37 9.82 22.15
N SER A 52 5.26 10.52 22.02
CA SER A 52 4.11 10.38 22.93
C SER A 52 3.56 8.95 22.85
N LYS A 53 3.16 8.39 23.99
CA LYS A 53 2.45 7.10 24.00
C LYS A 53 1.14 7.25 23.23
N TYR A 54 0.81 6.23 22.45
CA TYR A 54 -0.39 6.21 21.64
C TYR A 54 -0.89 4.78 21.53
N LYS A 55 -2.21 4.60 21.65
CA LYS A 55 -2.86 3.31 21.44
C LYS A 55 -3.78 3.47 20.24
N ALA A 56 -3.57 2.67 19.21
CA ALA A 56 -4.32 2.82 17.97
C ALA A 56 -5.54 1.88 17.96
N ASP A 57 -6.73 2.46 17.82
CA ASP A 57 -7.98 1.72 17.64
C ASP A 57 -8.10 1.15 16.20
N GLY A 58 -9.06 0.24 15.99
CA GLY A 58 -9.39 -0.27 14.66
C GLY A 58 -10.25 0.70 13.84
N GLY A 59 -10.28 0.51 12.52
CA GLY A 59 -11.12 1.32 11.62
C GLY A 59 -10.52 1.45 10.21
N VAL A 60 -10.84 2.56 9.54
CA VAL A 60 -10.22 2.93 8.27
C VAL A 60 -8.74 3.20 8.51
N GLN A 61 -7.87 2.47 7.84
CA GLN A 61 -6.42 2.67 7.86
C GLN A 61 -6.00 3.79 6.90
N SER A 62 -6.52 3.74 5.68
CA SER A 62 -6.09 4.63 4.63
C SER A 62 -7.07 4.68 3.46
N ALA A 63 -7.00 5.76 2.69
CA ALA A 63 -7.65 5.89 1.40
C ALA A 63 -6.66 6.46 0.38
N GLY A 64 -6.78 6.05 -0.88
CA GLY A 64 -5.79 6.38 -1.89
C GLY A 64 -6.25 6.13 -3.32
N LEU A 65 -5.31 6.37 -4.22
CA LEU A 65 -5.41 6.14 -5.65
C LEU A 65 -4.13 5.43 -6.11
N GLY A 66 -4.27 4.46 -7.01
CA GLY A 66 -3.13 3.87 -7.68
C GLY A 66 -3.29 3.94 -9.19
N ALA A 67 -2.17 3.93 -9.89
CA ALA A 67 -2.10 3.84 -11.33
C ALA A 67 -0.93 2.94 -11.75
N ALA A 68 -1.09 2.23 -12.86
CA ALA A 68 -0.06 1.37 -13.42
C ALA A 68 -0.05 1.43 -14.95
N VAL A 69 1.15 1.30 -15.51
CA VAL A 69 1.40 1.01 -16.92
C VAL A 69 2.05 -0.35 -16.97
N ASN A 70 1.40 -1.31 -17.62
CA ASN A 70 1.91 -2.65 -17.85
C ASN A 70 2.24 -2.79 -19.33
N TRP A 71 3.42 -3.30 -19.65
CA TRP A 71 3.80 -3.58 -21.03
C TRP A 71 4.52 -4.90 -21.19
N LYS A 72 4.19 -5.60 -22.28
CA LYS A 72 4.89 -6.80 -22.76
C LYS A 72 6.21 -6.37 -23.39
N ALA A 73 7.30 -6.40 -22.61
CA ALA A 73 8.63 -6.04 -23.11
C ALA A 73 9.15 -7.06 -24.13
N THR A 74 8.85 -8.35 -23.94
CA THR A 74 9.12 -9.44 -24.89
C THR A 74 8.01 -10.49 -24.79
N GLU A 75 8.08 -11.56 -25.59
CA GLU A 75 7.14 -12.71 -25.47
C GLU A 75 7.20 -13.41 -24.10
N LYS A 76 8.29 -13.25 -23.34
CA LYS A 76 8.49 -13.92 -22.05
C LYS A 76 8.57 -12.96 -20.86
N ILE A 77 8.57 -11.65 -21.12
CA ILE A 77 8.78 -10.63 -20.08
C ILE A 77 7.63 -9.63 -20.13
N ASP A 78 6.87 -9.60 -19.04
CA ASP A 78 5.93 -8.54 -18.72
C ASP A 78 6.60 -7.57 -17.73
N THR A 79 6.45 -6.28 -17.94
CA THR A 79 7.02 -5.22 -17.10
C THR A 79 5.96 -4.24 -16.69
N SER A 80 6.15 -3.62 -15.52
CA SER A 80 5.20 -2.65 -14.99
C SER A 80 5.91 -1.46 -14.38
N LEU A 81 5.30 -0.29 -14.52
CA LEU A 81 5.58 0.94 -13.78
C LEU A 81 4.30 1.28 -13.03
N PHE A 82 4.38 1.50 -11.73
CA PHE A 82 3.21 1.82 -10.92
C PHE A 82 3.51 2.92 -9.92
N ALA A 83 2.48 3.70 -9.63
CA ALA A 83 2.50 4.72 -8.61
C ALA A 83 1.26 4.58 -7.73
N GLU A 84 1.42 4.81 -6.43
CA GLU A 84 0.33 4.83 -5.48
C GLU A 84 0.46 6.04 -4.57
N TYR A 85 -0.64 6.77 -4.39
CA TYR A 85 -0.80 7.77 -3.36
C TYR A 85 -1.79 7.23 -2.34
N THR A 86 -1.37 7.19 -1.08
CA THR A 86 -2.17 6.68 0.03
C THR A 86 -2.11 7.67 1.17
N ARG A 87 -3.28 8.12 1.66
CA ARG A 87 -3.38 8.93 2.86
C ARG A 87 -3.83 8.07 4.02
N LEU A 88 -3.04 8.01 5.09
CA LEU A 88 -3.42 7.42 6.37
C LEU A 88 -4.60 8.19 6.95
N MET A 89 -5.53 7.47 7.57
CA MET A 89 -6.77 8.02 8.13
C MET A 89 -7.00 7.52 9.55
N GLY A 90 -7.89 8.21 10.27
CA GLY A 90 -8.36 7.80 11.59
C GLY A 90 -7.21 7.45 12.55
N PRO A 91 -7.30 6.32 13.28
CA PRO A 91 -6.29 5.94 14.26
C PRO A 91 -4.86 5.82 13.72
N ALA A 92 -4.68 5.48 12.44
CA ALA A 92 -3.36 5.40 11.80
C ALA A 92 -2.76 6.80 11.56
N ALA A 93 -3.57 7.75 11.06
CA ALA A 93 -3.16 9.15 10.92
C ALA A 93 -2.86 9.80 12.28
N ASP A 94 -3.62 9.40 13.29
CA ASP A 94 -3.55 10.02 14.61
C ASP A 94 -2.34 9.59 15.45
N SER A 95 -1.60 8.56 15.01
CA SER A 95 -0.42 8.04 15.67
C SER A 95 0.68 9.08 15.88
N SER A 96 1.34 9.04 17.05
CA SER A 96 2.53 9.85 17.32
C SER A 96 3.68 9.53 16.37
N LEU A 97 3.77 8.31 15.84
CA LEU A 97 4.71 7.97 14.76
C LEU A 97 4.48 8.83 13.53
N VAL A 98 3.21 9.03 13.17
CA VAL A 98 2.80 9.77 11.97
C VAL A 98 2.85 11.27 12.21
N LYS A 99 2.28 11.77 13.32
CA LYS A 99 2.20 13.22 13.59
C LYS A 99 3.53 13.86 13.94
N GLU A 100 4.37 13.18 14.72
CA GLU A 100 5.58 13.79 15.26
C GLU A 100 6.81 13.53 14.38
N ARG A 101 6.82 12.44 13.61
CA ARG A 101 7.98 12.02 12.80
C ARG A 101 7.68 11.48 11.42
N GLY A 102 6.42 11.41 11.03
CA GLY A 102 5.99 10.84 9.77
C GLY A 102 5.24 11.84 8.91
N ASN A 103 4.38 11.31 8.05
CA ASN A 103 3.43 12.07 7.27
C ASN A 103 2.19 11.19 7.06
N GLU A 104 1.00 11.77 7.05
CA GLU A 104 -0.20 11.03 6.70
C GLU A 104 -0.21 10.65 5.21
N ASN A 105 0.47 11.43 4.38
CA ASN A 105 0.53 11.28 2.93
C ASN A 105 1.73 10.41 2.55
N GLN A 106 1.45 9.24 2.00
CA GLN A 106 2.41 8.25 1.54
C GLN A 106 2.38 8.18 0.02
N PHE A 107 3.56 8.19 -0.59
CA PHE A 107 3.70 8.05 -2.04
C PHE A 107 4.68 6.94 -2.36
N VAL A 108 4.27 6.02 -3.23
CA VAL A 108 5.10 4.90 -3.69
C VAL A 108 5.20 4.97 -5.20
N LEU A 109 6.43 4.82 -5.71
CA LEU A 109 6.73 4.65 -7.13
C LEU A 109 7.56 3.37 -7.26
N GLY A 110 7.16 2.48 -8.16
CA GLY A 110 7.81 1.19 -8.33
C GLY A 110 7.84 0.73 -9.77
N VAL A 111 8.81 -0.15 -10.05
CA VAL A 111 8.94 -0.87 -11.32
C VAL A 111 9.06 -2.36 -11.04
N SER A 112 8.52 -3.19 -11.91
CA SER A 112 8.62 -4.65 -11.79
C SER A 112 8.79 -5.30 -13.16
N ALA A 113 9.32 -6.53 -13.14
CA ALA A 113 9.43 -7.39 -14.31
C ALA A 113 9.09 -8.82 -13.90
N THR A 114 8.27 -9.50 -14.69
CA THR A 114 7.90 -10.90 -14.49
C THR A 114 8.34 -11.70 -15.71
N TYR A 115 9.10 -12.77 -15.48
CA TYR A 115 9.58 -13.67 -16.52
C TYR A 115 8.79 -14.98 -16.51
N ARG A 116 8.26 -15.38 -17.67
CA ARG A 116 7.56 -16.66 -17.84
C ARG A 116 8.53 -17.75 -18.28
N PHE A 117 8.72 -18.74 -17.41
CA PHE A 117 9.46 -19.95 -17.77
C PHE A 117 8.55 -20.90 -18.56
N GLY A 118 9.03 -21.35 -19.72
CA GLY A 118 8.41 -22.46 -20.45
C GLY A 118 9.13 -23.75 -20.11
N PHE A 119 8.50 -24.62 -19.32
CA PHE A 119 8.95 -26.00 -19.15
C PHE A 119 7.88 -26.91 -19.72
N THR A 120 8.26 -27.73 -20.70
CA THR A 120 7.47 -28.89 -21.10
C THR A 120 8.00 -30.06 -20.29
N ILE A 121 7.14 -30.73 -19.53
CA ILE A 121 7.49 -31.98 -18.86
C ILE A 121 7.06 -33.08 -19.83
N ASP A 122 8.05 -33.75 -20.42
CA ASP A 122 7.88 -34.98 -21.20
C ASP A 122 7.65 -36.19 -20.27
#